data_AF-A0A7V0JSL6-F1
#
_entry.id   AF-A0A7V0JSL6-F1
#
_cell.length_a   1.000
_cell.length_b   1.000
_cell.length_c   1.000
_cell.angle_alpha   90.00
_cell.angle_beta   90.00
_cell.angle_gamma   90.00
#
_symmetry.space_group_name_H-M   'P 1'
#
loop_
_entity.id
_entity.type
_entity.pdbx_description
1 polymer ?
#
loop_
_entity_poly.entity_id
_entity_poly.type
_entity_poly.pdbx_seq_one_letter_code
_entity_poly.pdbx_strand_id
1 'polypeptide(L)'
;MLKNRYLTQYVLDDLSEKMVFIEGPRQVGKTTLAREFVAKQFRKTGYYNWDSRTDRRKIMQSNWPGNAELIILDEIHKYKKWKSFVKGGFLWKQK
;
A
#
# COMPACT_ATOMS: atom_id res chain seq x y z
N MET A 1 -9.06 -8.65 21.45
CA MET A 1 -9.46 -7.62 20.46
C MET A 1 -8.23 -6.87 19.98
N LEU A 2 -8.08 -6.65 18.67
CA LEU A 2 -7.05 -5.76 18.15
C LEU A 2 -7.39 -4.32 18.58
N LYS A 3 -6.53 -3.70 19.38
CA LYS A 3 -6.67 -2.30 19.78
C LYS A 3 -6.37 -1.40 18.58
N ASN A 4 -7.19 -0.37 18.36
CA ASN A 4 -6.94 0.63 17.32
C ASN A 4 -5.51 1.18 17.41
N ARG A 5 -4.87 1.39 16.25
CA ARG A 5 -3.52 1.94 16.19
C ARG A 5 -3.58 3.45 16.04
N TYR A 6 -2.75 4.15 16.82
CA TYR A 6 -2.76 5.61 16.86
C TYR A 6 -2.48 6.25 15.49
N LEU A 7 -1.68 5.60 14.63
CA LEU A 7 -1.37 6.08 13.28
C LEU A 7 -2.51 5.91 12.28
N THR A 8 -3.56 5.14 12.60
CA THR A 8 -4.59 4.80 11.63
C THR A 8 -5.28 6.05 11.07
N GLN A 9 -5.68 6.99 11.93
CA GLN A 9 -6.40 8.18 11.47
C GLN A 9 -5.50 9.06 10.58
N TYR A 10 -4.27 9.34 11.02
CA TYR A 10 -3.32 10.13 10.25
C TYR A 10 -3.02 9.53 8.86
N VAL A 11 -2.94 8.20 8.77
CA VAL A 11 -2.75 7.53 7.48
C VAL A 11 -3.99 7.68 6.59
N LEU A 12 -5.19 7.60 7.15
CA LEU A 12 -6.43 7.77 6.38
C LEU A 12 -6.60 9.21 5.88
N ASP A 13 -6.34 10.19 6.73
CA ASP A 13 -6.42 11.60 6.39
C ASP A 13 -5.43 11.92 5.25
N ASP A 14 -4.18 11.48 5.38
CA ASP A 14 -3.17 11.67 4.34
C ASP A 14 -3.52 10.95 3.03
N LEU A 15 -4.10 9.74 3.09
CA LEU A 15 -4.50 8.99 1.90
C LEU A 15 -5.61 9.66 1.08
N SER A 16 -6.32 10.65 1.64
CA SER A 16 -7.34 11.41 0.90
C SER A 16 -6.74 12.34 -0.16
N GLU A 17 -5.48 12.75 0.00
CA GLU A 17 -4.83 13.73 -0.88
C GLU A 17 -3.50 13.25 -1.47
N LYS A 18 -2.79 12.37 -0.75
CA LYS A 18 -1.42 11.97 -1.11
C LYS A 18 -1.16 10.50 -0.85
N MET A 19 -0.10 10.00 -1.48
CA MET A 19 0.41 8.67 -1.15
C MET A 19 1.09 8.67 0.22
N VAL A 20 0.98 7.55 0.94
CA VAL A 20 1.59 7.38 2.27
C VAL A 20 2.64 6.28 2.25
N PHE A 21 3.82 6.57 2.82
CA PHE A 21 4.85 5.57 3.10
C PHE A 21 4.85 5.25 4.59
N ILE A 22 4.73 3.96 4.92
CA ILE A 22 4.83 3.47 6.29
C ILE A 22 6.19 2.81 6.48
N GLU A 23 7.07 3.47 7.21
CA GLU A 23 8.42 2.99 7.52
C GLU A 23 8.58 2.65 9.01
N GLY A 24 9.65 1.92 9.35
CA GLY A 24 9.97 1.56 10.73
C GLY A 24 10.61 0.18 10.85
N PRO A 25 11.08 -0.19 12.07
CA PRO A 25 11.79 -1.45 12.30
C PRO A 25 10.99 -2.71 11.89
N ARG A 26 11.68 -3.83 11.72
CA ARG A 26 11.01 -5.12 11.49
C ARG A 26 10.11 -5.46 12.68
N GLN A 27 9.01 -6.16 12.41
CA GLN A 27 8.07 -6.68 13.43
C GLN A 27 7.28 -5.65 14.27
N VAL A 28 7.36 -4.34 13.97
CA VAL A 28 6.50 -3.32 14.61
C VAL A 28 5.04 -3.33 14.14
N GLY A 29 4.70 -4.21 13.19
CA GLY A 29 3.33 -4.42 12.72
C GLY A 29 2.87 -3.48 11.60
N LYS A 30 3.77 -3.01 10.74
CA LYS A 30 3.44 -2.18 9.56
C LYS A 30 2.38 -2.83 8.66
N THR A 31 2.58 -4.09 8.30
CA THR A 31 1.62 -4.88 7.51
C THR A 31 0.27 -4.97 8.19
N THR A 32 0.24 -5.14 9.51
CA THR A 32 -1.01 -5.16 10.29
C THR A 32 -1.70 -3.79 10.28
N LEU A 33 -0.97 -2.67 10.42
CA LEU A 33 -1.54 -1.33 10.30
C LEU A 33 -2.23 -1.16 8.93
N ALA A 34 -1.52 -1.47 7.85
CA ALA A 34 -2.02 -1.31 6.50
C ALA A 34 -3.23 -2.23 6.20
N ARG A 35 -3.15 -3.52 6.52
CA ARG A 35 -4.19 -4.50 6.17
C ARG A 35 -5.39 -4.51 7.11
N GLU A 36 -5.13 -4.48 8.42
CA GLU A 36 -6.18 -4.74 9.40
C GLU A 36 -6.89 -3.48 9.87
N PHE A 37 -6.27 -2.31 9.72
CA PHE A 37 -6.85 -1.04 10.17
C PHE A 37 -7.17 -0.10 9.00
N VAL A 38 -6.22 0.10 8.07
CA VAL A 38 -6.40 1.04 6.95
C VAL A 38 -7.26 0.44 5.84
N ALA A 39 -6.92 -0.75 5.33
CA ALA A 39 -7.62 -1.35 4.19
C ALA A 39 -9.13 -1.56 4.45
N LYS A 40 -9.51 -1.84 5.70
CA LYS A 40 -10.92 -2.05 6.07
C LYS A 40 -11.78 -0.79 6.00
N GLN A 41 -11.19 0.40 5.86
CA GLN A 41 -11.92 1.64 5.67
C GLN A 41 -12.33 1.88 4.20
N PHE A 42 -11.85 1.05 3.28
CA PHE A 42 -12.11 1.15 1.85
C PHE A 42 -12.93 -0.05 1.39
N ARG A 43 -13.83 0.14 0.43
CA ARG A 43 -14.72 -0.93 -0.07
C ARG A 43 -13.96 -1.93 -0.94
N LYS A 44 -12.96 -1.45 -1.69
CA LYS A 44 -12.16 -2.26 -2.60
C LYS A 44 -10.69 -1.91 -2.47
N THR A 45 -9.89 -2.87 -2.01
CA THR A 45 -8.45 -2.71 -1.83
C THR A 45 -7.66 -3.79 -2.55
N GLY A 46 -6.51 -3.43 -3.12
CA GLY A 46 -5.52 -4.38 -3.61
C GLY A 46 -4.33 -4.44 -2.65
N TYR A 47 -3.96 -5.63 -2.18
CA TYR A 47 -2.76 -5.85 -1.38
C TYR A 47 -1.78 -6.73 -2.14
N TYR A 48 -0.53 -6.28 -2.23
CA TYR A 48 0.52 -6.97 -2.98
C TYR A 48 1.82 -6.93 -2.20
N ASN A 49 2.42 -8.10 -1.97
CA ASN A 49 3.68 -8.20 -1.25
C ASN A 49 4.81 -8.58 -2.21
N TRP A 50 5.93 -7.84 -2.20
CA TRP A 50 7.04 -8.08 -3.12
C TRP A 50 7.74 -9.43 -2.93
N ASP A 51 7.70 -10.02 -1.74
CA ASP A 51 8.28 -11.34 -1.47
C ASP A 51 7.45 -12.47 -2.11
N SER A 52 6.16 -12.25 -2.34
CA SER A 52 5.29 -13.17 -3.08
C SER A 52 5.63 -13.13 -4.56
N ARG A 53 6.04 -14.27 -5.14
CA ARG A 53 6.34 -14.38 -6.58
C ARG A 53 5.14 -14.03 -7.46
N THR A 54 3.94 -14.40 -7.03
CA THR A 54 2.69 -14.12 -7.75
C THR A 54 2.37 -12.63 -7.72
N ASP A 55 2.49 -12.00 -6.55
CA ASP A 55 2.19 -10.58 -6.41
C ASP A 55 3.25 -9.72 -7.08
N ARG A 56 4.52 -10.12 -7.02
CA ARG A 56 5.61 -9.48 -7.76
C ARG A 56 5.29 -9.36 -9.25
N ARG A 57 4.76 -10.42 -9.87
CA ARG A 57 4.33 -10.38 -11.28
C ARG A 57 3.20 -9.36 -11.48
N LYS A 58 2.19 -9.36 -10.61
CA LYS A 58 1.07 -8.39 -10.67
C LYS A 58 1.54 -6.95 -10.50
N ILE A 59 2.47 -6.71 -9.56
CA ILE A 59 3.11 -5.40 -9.33
C ILE A 59 3.83 -4.96 -10.59
N MET A 60 4.71 -5.79 -11.15
CA MET A 60 5.49 -5.41 -12.34
C MET A 60 4.63 -5.13 -13.57
N GLN A 61 3.49 -5.81 -13.70
CA GLN A 61 2.52 -5.60 -14.77
C GLN A 61 1.57 -4.41 -14.51
N SER A 62 1.65 -3.77 -13.33
CA SER A 62 0.65 -2.79 -12.88
C SER A 62 -0.78 -3.31 -12.99
N ASN A 63 -0.97 -4.61 -12.77
CA ASN A 63 -2.27 -5.27 -12.88
C ASN A 63 -3.07 -5.07 -11.59
N TRP A 64 -3.66 -3.89 -11.49
CA TRP A 64 -4.50 -3.47 -10.37
C TRP A 64 -5.98 -3.67 -10.71
N PRO A 65 -6.86 -3.92 -9.72
CA PRO A 65 -8.29 -3.80 -9.94
C PRO A 65 -8.59 -2.36 -10.36
N GLY A 66 -9.24 -2.17 -11.51
CA GLY A 66 -9.57 -0.84 -12.03
C GLY A 66 -10.47 -0.02 -11.09
N ASN A 67 -11.14 -0.69 -10.16
CA ASN A 67 -12.03 -0.10 -9.16
C ASN A 67 -11.47 -0.18 -7.72
N ALA A 68 -10.17 -0.42 -7.56
CA ALA A 68 -9.54 -0.37 -6.24
C ALA A 68 -9.43 1.08 -5.76
N GLU A 69 -10.01 1.34 -4.60
CA GLU A 69 -9.92 2.63 -3.88
C GLU A 69 -8.56 2.77 -3.18
N LEU A 70 -7.94 1.65 -2.77
CA LEU A 70 -6.62 1.64 -2.15
C LEU A 70 -5.75 0.52 -2.74
N ILE A 71 -4.48 0.82 -3.01
CA ILE A 71 -3.44 -0.17 -3.34
C ILE A 71 -2.36 -0.13 -2.27
N ILE A 72 -2.08 -1.27 -1.66
CA ILE A 72 -1.04 -1.47 -0.65
C ILE A 72 0.09 -2.29 -1.28
N LEU A 73 1.28 -1.69 -1.34
CA LEU A 73 2.50 -2.34 -1.82
C LEU A 73 3.41 -2.63 -0.64
N ASP A 74 3.38 -3.87 -0.16
CA ASP A 74 4.21 -4.31 0.97
C ASP A 74 5.59 -4.75 0.51
N GLU A 75 6.61 -4.43 1.30
CA GLU A 75 8.03 -4.75 1.03
C GLU A 75 8.55 -4.30 -0.35
N ILE A 76 7.89 -3.31 -0.97
CA ILE A 76 8.20 -2.83 -2.33
C ILE A 76 9.62 -2.25 -2.45
N HIS A 77 10.21 -1.79 -1.34
CA HIS A 77 11.56 -1.26 -1.28
C HIS A 77 12.64 -2.27 -1.75
N LYS A 78 12.33 -3.57 -1.75
CA LYS A 78 13.19 -4.64 -2.29
C LYS A 78 13.30 -4.61 -3.82
N TYR A 79 12.39 -3.92 -4.51
CA TYR A 79 12.51 -3.69 -5.94
C TYR A 79 13.45 -2.51 -6.22
N LYS A 80 14.61 -2.73 -6.85
CA LYS A 80 15.62 -1.68 -7.10
C LYS A 80 15.07 -0.39 -7.74
N LYS A 81 14.04 -0.47 -8.59
CA LYS A 81 13.41 0.68 -9.26
C LYS A 81 12.05 1.08 -8.65
N TRP A 82 11.80 0.73 -7.39
CA TRP A 82 10.51 0.98 -6.74
C TRP A 82 10.11 2.46 -6.73
N LYS A 83 11.06 3.37 -6.53
CA LYS A 83 10.78 4.82 -6.47
C LYS A 83 10.20 5.33 -7.78
N SER A 84 10.84 5.01 -8.91
CA SER A 84 10.34 5.40 -10.24
C SER A 84 9.04 4.69 -10.58
N PHE A 85 8.89 3.43 -10.14
CA PHE A 85 7.68 2.65 -10.36
C PHE A 85 6.46 3.26 -9.67
N VAL A 86 6.56 3.56 -8.38
CA VAL A 86 5.42 4.12 -7.63
C VAL A 86 5.10 5.55 -8.07
N LYS A 87 6.12 6.37 -8.40
CA LYS A 87 5.90 7.69 -8.99
C LYS A 87 5.19 7.60 -10.34
N GLY A 88 5.59 6.66 -11.20
CA GLY A 88 4.92 6.41 -12.47
C GLY A 88 3.45 6.04 -12.26
N GLY A 89 3.17 5.04 -11.42
CA GLY A 89 1.78 4.62 -11.16
C GLY A 89 0.89 5.72 -10.55
N PHE A 90 1.44 6.55 -9.67
CA PHE A 90 0.71 7.66 -9.05
C PHE A 90 0.42 8.81 -10.02
N LEU A 91 1.43 9.24 -10.81
CA LEU A 91 1.28 10.33 -11.77
C LEU A 91 0.32 9.98 -12.92
N TRP A 92 0.26 8.71 -13.34
CA TRP A 92 -0.65 8.27 -14.39
C TRP A 92 -2.13 8.24 -13.96
N LYS A 93 -2.44 8.22 -12.66
CA LYS A 93 -3.84 8.27 -12.17
C LYS A 93 -4.37 9.71 -11.97
N GLN A 94 -3.51 10.73 -12.01
CA GLN A 94 -3.91 12.14 -11.84
C GLN A 94 -4.09 12.91 -13.16
N LYS A 95 -3.86 12.27 -14.30
CA LYS A 95 -4.26 12.78 -15.63
C LYS A 95 -5.52 12.07 -16.08
#